data_AF-A0A497QG60-F1
#
_entry.id   AF-A0A497QG60-F1
#
_cell.length_a   1.000
_cell.length_b   1.000
_cell.length_c   1.000
_cell.angle_alpha   90.00
_cell.angle_beta   90.00
_cell.angle_gamma   90.00
#
_symmetry.space_group_name_H-M   'P 1'
#
loop_
_entity.id
_entity.type
_entity.pdbx_description
1 polymer ?
#
loop_
_entity_poly.entity_id
_entity_poly.type
_entity_poly.pdbx_seq_one_letter_code
_entity_poly.pdbx_strand_id
1 'polypeptide(L)'
;MATAEALKTIPLLENFYGEFYRPLNWESGPKSRNYFAKIRKGNKSLFDRIFLKSYVIDEQIVFKKSDFPEGEIIEQKSVYIKGTKKETTFHGFFIIHTNSKGIYGENISQKDTLEYFEYKEQFPELQESAKTKLRLKLGDVIRKLSQKYGDQVIVDVLVDIMEEYFPNT
;
A
#
# COMPACT_ATOMS: atom_id res chain seq x y z
N MET A 1 -5.48 3.65 27.53
CA MET A 1 -5.23 2.23 27.21
C MET A 1 -5.79 1.94 25.83
N ALA A 2 -4.89 1.76 24.87
CA ALA A 2 -4.98 0.88 23.71
C ALA A 2 -3.56 0.96 23.13
N THR A 3 -2.70 0.00 23.46
CA THR A 3 -1.45 -0.16 22.70
C THR A 3 -1.87 -0.39 21.27
N ALA A 4 -1.57 0.58 20.40
CA ALA A 4 -1.58 0.39 18.96
C ALA A 4 -1.01 -1.00 18.68
N GLU A 5 -1.84 -1.91 18.19
CA GLU A 5 -1.34 -3.13 17.57
C GLU A 5 -0.27 -2.66 16.61
N ALA A 6 0.99 -3.03 16.87
CA ALA A 6 2.07 -2.73 15.95
C ALA A 6 1.61 -3.28 14.61
N LEU A 7 1.22 -2.37 13.68
CA LEU A 7 0.83 -2.68 12.32
C LEU A 7 1.81 -3.72 11.83
N LYS A 8 1.36 -4.97 11.67
CA LYS A 8 2.20 -6.12 11.29
C LYS A 8 2.57 -5.95 9.83
N THR A 9 3.50 -5.03 9.59
CA THR A 9 4.05 -4.72 8.29
C THR A 9 5.07 -5.79 7.95
N ILE A 10 4.96 -6.33 6.74
CA ILE A 10 5.84 -7.35 6.19
C ILE A 10 6.76 -6.66 5.18
N PRO A 11 8.09 -6.85 5.27
CA PRO A 11 9.00 -6.38 4.24
C PRO A 11 8.66 -7.05 2.89
N LEU A 12 8.35 -6.25 1.87
CA LEU A 12 8.03 -6.74 0.53
C LEU A 12 9.20 -6.56 -0.42
N LEU A 13 9.80 -5.36 -0.41
CA LEU A 13 10.96 -5.03 -1.22
C LEU A 13 11.99 -4.26 -0.40
N GLU A 14 13.26 -4.53 -0.68
CA GLU A 14 14.39 -3.77 -0.13
C GLU A 14 15.02 -2.88 -1.20
N ASN A 15 15.66 -1.79 -0.78
CA ASN A 15 16.37 -0.91 -1.70
C ASN A 15 17.55 -1.68 -2.31
N PHE A 16 17.63 -1.69 -3.64
CA PHE A 16 18.74 -2.29 -4.37
C PHE A 16 19.77 -1.24 -4.75
N TYR A 17 19.34 -0.23 -5.52
CA TYR A 17 20.16 0.92 -5.90
C TYR A 17 19.28 2.08 -6.36
N GLY A 18 19.54 3.28 -5.85
CA GLY A 18 18.80 4.49 -6.23
C GLY A 18 17.29 4.33 -6.09
N GLU A 19 16.55 4.46 -7.20
CA GLU A 19 15.09 4.31 -7.26
C GLU A 19 14.60 2.87 -7.46
N PHE A 20 15.51 1.89 -7.51
CA PHE A 20 15.19 0.48 -7.78
C PHE A 20 15.18 -0.36 -6.50
N TYR A 21 14.15 -1.17 -6.37
CA TYR A 21 13.89 -2.04 -5.22
C TYR A 21 13.76 -3.48 -5.69
N ARG A 22 14.37 -4.40 -4.94
CA ARG A 22 14.29 -5.83 -5.23
C ARG A 22 13.35 -6.54 -4.26
N PRO A 23 12.58 -7.54 -4.73
CA PRO A 23 11.65 -8.29 -3.91
C PRO A 23 12.38 -9.22 -2.93
N LEU A 24 11.84 -9.36 -1.71
CA LEU A 24 12.41 -10.22 -0.67
C LEU A 24 11.90 -11.67 -0.74
N ASN A 25 10.61 -11.86 -1.06
CA ASN A 25 9.93 -13.16 -0.95
C ASN A 25 9.46 -13.66 -2.32
N TRP A 26 10.39 -14.10 -3.16
CA TRP A 26 10.10 -14.65 -4.48
C TRP A 26 10.39 -16.14 -4.59
N GLU A 27 9.50 -16.84 -5.29
CA GLU A 27 9.74 -18.23 -5.65
C GLU A 27 10.87 -18.30 -6.69
N SER A 28 11.93 -19.04 -6.36
CA SER A 28 13.06 -19.28 -7.25
C SER A 28 12.78 -20.46 -8.18
N GLY A 29 13.17 -20.37 -9.46
CA GLY A 29 13.17 -21.50 -10.38
C GLY A 29 12.91 -21.12 -11.84
N PRO A 30 13.33 -21.94 -12.81
CA PRO A 30 13.26 -21.63 -14.25
C PRO A 30 11.82 -21.53 -14.80
N LYS A 31 10.82 -22.01 -14.04
CA LYS A 31 9.40 -21.92 -14.40
C LYS A 31 8.57 -21.11 -13.40
N SER A 32 9.23 -20.40 -12.50
CA SER A 32 8.58 -19.53 -11.52
C SER A 32 8.37 -18.15 -12.15
N ARG A 33 7.16 -17.63 -12.04
CA ARG A 33 6.78 -16.28 -12.43
C ARG A 33 6.16 -15.59 -11.23
N ASN A 34 6.83 -14.57 -10.74
CA ASN A 34 6.40 -13.76 -9.60
C ASN A 34 5.84 -12.44 -10.11
N TYR A 35 4.78 -11.95 -9.46
CA TYR A 35 4.09 -10.75 -9.88
C TYR A 35 3.68 -9.90 -8.68
N PHE A 36 3.79 -8.59 -8.87
CA PHE A 36 3.00 -7.61 -8.14
C PHE A 36 1.97 -7.02 -9.10
N ALA A 37 0.75 -6.79 -8.61
CA ALA A 37 -0.28 -6.09 -9.36
C ALA A 37 -0.93 -5.01 -8.51
N LYS A 38 -1.09 -3.81 -9.08
CA LYS A 38 -2.02 -2.82 -8.52
C LYS A 38 -3.42 -3.33 -8.74
N ILE A 39 -4.22 -3.34 -7.69
CA ILE A 39 -5.62 -3.74 -7.78
C ILE A 39 -6.53 -2.52 -7.81
N ARG A 40 -7.62 -2.64 -8.56
CA ARG A 40 -8.71 -1.68 -8.60
C ARG A 40 -10.03 -2.42 -8.47
N LYS A 41 -11.09 -1.70 -8.14
CA LYS A 41 -12.44 -2.25 -8.21
C LYS A 41 -12.74 -2.66 -9.65
N GLY A 42 -13.00 -3.94 -9.85
CA GLY A 42 -13.52 -4.46 -11.10
C GLY A 42 -15.02 -4.71 -11.01
N ASN A 43 -15.56 -5.41 -11.99
CA ASN A 43 -16.97 -5.77 -12.02
C ASN A 43 -17.27 -6.96 -11.08
N LYS A 44 -18.40 -6.89 -10.34
CA LYS A 44 -18.98 -8.00 -9.55
C LYS A 44 -17.98 -8.65 -8.56
N SER A 45 -17.58 -7.90 -7.53
CA SER A 45 -16.72 -8.36 -6.41
C SER A 45 -15.35 -8.92 -6.84
N LEU A 46 -14.93 -8.65 -8.06
CA LEU A 46 -13.60 -8.99 -8.58
C LEU A 46 -12.72 -7.74 -8.64
N PHE A 47 -11.41 -7.97 -8.56
CA PHE A 47 -10.42 -6.91 -8.78
C PHE A 47 -9.88 -6.93 -10.19
N ASP A 48 -9.83 -5.75 -10.80
CA ASP A 48 -9.01 -5.53 -11.99
C ASP A 48 -7.55 -5.40 -11.57
N ARG A 49 -6.66 -5.99 -12.36
CA ARG A 49 -5.22 -6.09 -12.03
C ARG A 49 -4.40 -5.39 -13.10
N ILE A 50 -3.58 -4.46 -12.66
CA ILE A 50 -2.53 -3.84 -13.48
C ILE A 50 -1.20 -4.40 -12.99
N PHE A 51 -0.65 -5.36 -13.75
CA PHE A 51 0.62 -5.99 -13.40
C PHE A 51 1.77 -4.98 -13.48
N LEU A 52 2.57 -4.90 -12.42
CA LEU A 52 3.71 -4.02 -12.35
C LEU A 52 4.83 -4.53 -13.26
N LYS A 53 5.42 -3.61 -14.01
CA LYS A 53 6.56 -3.91 -14.88
C LYS A 53 7.82 -4.07 -14.03
N SER A 54 8.52 -5.18 -14.21
CA SER A 54 9.85 -5.39 -13.64
C SER A 54 10.95 -5.11 -14.65
N TYR A 55 12.16 -4.94 -14.14
CA TYR A 55 13.40 -4.76 -14.88
C TYR A 55 14.43 -5.78 -14.39
N VAL A 56 15.47 -6.03 -15.19
CA VAL A 56 16.62 -6.82 -14.76
C VAL A 56 17.84 -5.90 -14.74
N ILE A 57 18.49 -5.78 -13.58
CA ILE A 57 19.73 -5.01 -13.38
C ILE A 57 20.67 -5.91 -12.59
N ASP A 58 21.90 -6.11 -13.07
CA ASP A 58 22.90 -6.99 -12.45
C ASP A 58 22.34 -8.38 -12.09
N GLU A 59 21.59 -8.98 -13.03
CA GLU A 59 20.92 -10.27 -12.88
C GLU A 59 19.83 -10.31 -11.78
N GLN A 60 19.56 -9.19 -11.11
CA GLN A 60 18.50 -9.04 -10.13
C GLN A 60 17.25 -8.47 -10.77
N ILE A 61 16.10 -9.03 -10.41
CA ILE A 61 14.83 -8.48 -10.85
C ILE A 61 14.42 -7.36 -9.89
N VAL A 62 14.13 -6.20 -10.44
CA VAL A 62 13.85 -4.97 -9.69
C VAL A 62 12.62 -4.25 -10.20
N PHE A 63 12.07 -3.40 -9.34
CA PHE A 63 10.95 -2.51 -9.65
C PHE A 63 11.29 -1.07 -9.25
N LYS A 64 10.60 -0.09 -9.84
CA LYS A 64 10.78 1.30 -9.46
C LYS A 64 9.98 1.61 -8.20
N LYS A 65 10.53 2.45 -7.33
CA LYS A 65 9.83 2.97 -6.14
C LYS A 65 8.48 3.61 -6.48
N SER A 66 8.41 4.33 -7.60
CA SER A 66 7.20 5.00 -8.09
C SER A 66 6.04 4.05 -8.35
N ASP A 67 6.31 2.76 -8.55
CA ASP A 67 5.29 1.75 -8.77
C ASP A 67 4.60 1.32 -7.46
N PHE A 68 5.12 1.72 -6.30
CA PHE A 68 4.60 1.41 -4.96
C PHE A 68 4.39 2.69 -4.13
N PRO A 69 3.41 3.53 -4.49
CA PRO A 69 3.10 4.71 -3.70
C PRO A 69 2.45 4.35 -2.36
N GLU A 70 2.75 5.15 -1.33
CA GLU A 70 2.18 5.01 0.02
C GLU A 70 0.64 4.92 -0.01
N GLY A 71 0.09 3.94 0.71
CA GLY A 71 -1.35 3.73 0.87
C GLY A 71 -2.03 3.04 -0.31
N GLU A 72 -1.34 2.71 -1.40
CA GLU A 72 -1.91 1.93 -2.49
C GLU A 72 -2.01 0.45 -2.11
N ILE A 73 -3.06 -0.24 -2.56
CA ILE A 73 -3.24 -1.67 -2.33
C ILE A 73 -2.69 -2.46 -3.52
N ILE A 74 -1.84 -3.45 -3.23
CA ILE A 74 -1.27 -4.35 -4.22
C ILE A 74 -1.60 -5.82 -3.91
N GLU A 75 -1.62 -6.64 -4.95
CA GLU A 75 -1.60 -8.10 -4.86
C GLU A 75 -0.19 -8.62 -5.11
N GLN A 76 0.29 -9.54 -4.27
CA GLN A 76 1.49 -10.32 -4.54
C GLN A 76 1.12 -11.78 -4.79
N LYS A 77 1.66 -12.35 -5.87
CA LYS A 77 1.40 -13.73 -6.26
C LYS A 77 2.59 -14.35 -6.98
N SER A 78 2.82 -15.61 -6.69
CA SER A 78 3.80 -16.45 -7.39
C SER A 78 3.10 -17.59 -8.11
N VAL A 79 3.59 -17.89 -9.30
CA VAL A 79 3.06 -18.92 -10.18
C VAL A 79 4.21 -19.79 -10.63
N TYR A 80 4.16 -21.09 -10.36
CA TYR A 80 5.21 -22.01 -10.81
C TYR A 80 4.63 -23.25 -11.47
N ILE A 81 5.40 -23.88 -12.35
CA ILE A 81 4.98 -25.10 -13.04
C ILE A 81 5.71 -26.29 -12.42
N LYS A 82 4.93 -27.22 -11.85
CA LYS A 82 5.41 -28.49 -11.30
C LYS A 82 4.99 -29.63 -12.23
N GLY A 83 5.93 -30.15 -13.01
CA GLY A 83 5.63 -31.10 -14.08
C GLY A 83 4.77 -30.47 -15.19
N THR A 84 3.54 -30.96 -15.38
CA THR A 84 2.55 -30.42 -16.31
C THR A 84 1.54 -29.48 -15.64
N LYS A 85 1.52 -29.39 -14.31
CA LYS A 85 0.55 -28.58 -13.57
C LYS A 85 1.10 -27.20 -13.24
N LYS A 86 0.24 -26.19 -13.34
CA LYS A 86 0.50 -24.82 -12.91
C LYS A 86 -0.02 -24.67 -11.48
N GLU A 87 0.87 -24.42 -10.54
CA GLU A 87 0.55 -24.11 -9.15
C GLU A 87 0.65 -22.60 -8.92
N THR A 88 -0.16 -22.10 -8.00
CA THR A 88 -0.28 -20.67 -7.69
C THR A 88 -0.22 -20.48 -6.19
N THR A 89 0.76 -19.71 -5.73
CA THR A 89 0.86 -19.23 -4.36
C THR A 89 0.37 -17.79 -4.32
N PHE A 90 -0.77 -17.55 -3.69
CA PHE A 90 -1.24 -16.21 -3.39
C PHE A 90 -0.61 -15.76 -2.07
N HIS A 91 0.17 -14.69 -2.10
CA HIS A 91 0.88 -14.21 -0.91
C HIS A 91 0.05 -13.24 -0.07
N GLY A 92 -0.88 -12.50 -0.70
CA GLY A 92 -1.77 -11.58 0.00
C GLY A 92 -2.11 -10.32 -0.79
N PHE A 93 -3.02 -9.54 -0.21
CA PHE A 93 -3.19 -8.13 -0.53
C PHE A 93 -2.49 -7.30 0.53
N PHE A 94 -1.83 -6.22 0.10
CA PHE A 94 -1.02 -5.40 0.97
C PHE A 94 -1.29 -3.91 0.74
N ILE A 95 -1.52 -3.16 1.80
CA ILE A 95 -1.41 -1.69 1.78
C ILE A 95 0.07 -1.33 1.83
N ILE A 96 0.52 -0.49 0.90
CA ILE A 96 1.92 -0.12 0.77
C ILE A 96 2.33 0.93 1.81
N HIS A 97 3.43 0.63 2.50
CA HIS A 97 4.17 1.57 3.32
C HIS A 97 5.61 1.69 2.86
N THR A 98 6.11 2.91 2.80
CA THR A 98 7.44 3.23 2.29
C THR A 98 8.24 4.00 3.31
N ASN A 99 9.51 3.63 3.49
CA ASN A 99 10.45 4.41 4.29
C ASN A 99 11.83 4.42 3.63
N SER A 100 12.84 4.96 4.32
CA SER A 100 14.21 5.03 3.80
C SER A 100 14.89 3.66 3.64
N LYS A 101 14.37 2.62 4.30
CA LYS A 101 14.95 1.26 4.31
C LYS A 101 14.33 0.32 3.29
N GLY A 102 13.05 0.52 2.93
CA GLY A 102 12.33 -0.45 2.10
C GLY A 102 10.88 -0.08 1.77
N ILE A 103 10.23 -1.02 1.08
CA ILE A 103 8.79 -1.03 0.83
C ILE A 103 8.20 -2.21 1.62
N TYR A 104 7.20 -1.91 2.42
CA TYR A 104 6.55 -2.83 3.35
C TYR A 104 5.06 -2.92 3.01
N GLY A 105 4.45 -4.03 3.38
CA GLY A 105 3.04 -4.31 3.18
C GLY A 105 2.35 -4.53 4.51
N GLU A 106 1.29 -3.79 4.79
CA GLU A 106 0.31 -4.17 5.80
C GLU A 106 -0.69 -5.14 5.15
N ASN A 107 -0.87 -6.32 5.74
CA ASN A 107 -1.85 -7.28 5.24
C ASN A 107 -3.27 -6.73 5.34
N ILE A 108 -4.02 -6.84 4.25
CA ILE A 108 -5.45 -6.54 4.21
C ILE A 108 -6.22 -7.73 3.65
N SER A 109 -7.38 -8.05 4.22
CA SER A 109 -8.21 -9.14 3.71
C SER A 109 -8.86 -8.77 2.39
N GLN A 110 -9.28 -9.77 1.60
CA GLN A 110 -10.04 -9.52 0.38
C GLN A 110 -11.35 -8.76 0.66
N LYS A 111 -12.00 -9.06 1.78
CA LYS A 111 -13.24 -8.42 2.20
C LYS A 111 -13.01 -6.94 2.47
N ASP A 112 -12.03 -6.62 3.31
CA ASP A 112 -11.74 -5.22 3.68
C ASP A 112 -11.21 -4.43 2.49
N THR A 113 -10.52 -5.09 1.55
CA THR A 113 -10.10 -4.49 0.29
C THR A 113 -11.30 -4.09 -0.58
N LEU A 114 -12.34 -4.93 -0.65
CA LEU A 114 -13.58 -4.59 -1.37
C LEU A 114 -14.31 -3.43 -0.69
N GLU A 115 -14.47 -3.50 0.64
CA GLU A 115 -15.07 -2.43 1.44
C GLU A 115 -14.32 -1.09 1.25
N TYR A 116 -12.98 -1.12 1.25
CA TYR A 116 -12.16 0.06 0.97
C TYR A 116 -12.53 0.71 -0.37
N PHE A 117 -12.67 -0.07 -1.45
CA PHE A 117 -13.02 0.49 -2.74
C PHE A 117 -14.47 0.96 -2.81
N GLU A 118 -15.40 0.30 -2.11
CA GLU A 118 -16.79 0.73 -2.00
C GLU A 118 -16.92 2.07 -1.28
N TYR A 119 -16.19 2.26 -0.17
CA TYR A 119 -16.16 3.54 0.54
C TYR A 119 -15.44 4.61 -0.27
N LYS A 120 -14.33 4.28 -0.93
CA LYS A 120 -13.57 5.24 -1.75
C LYS A 120 -14.41 5.85 -2.87
N GLU A 121 -15.32 5.09 -3.48
CA GLU A 121 -16.25 5.59 -4.51
C GLU A 121 -17.32 6.55 -3.96
N GLN A 122 -17.62 6.50 -2.66
CA GLN A 122 -18.56 7.42 -2.02
C GLN A 122 -17.95 8.82 -1.83
N PHE A 123 -16.62 8.92 -1.88
CA PHE A 123 -15.92 10.20 -1.80
C PHE A 123 -15.69 10.79 -3.19
N PRO A 124 -15.93 12.11 -3.38
CA PRO A 124 -15.64 12.77 -4.65
C PRO A 124 -14.14 12.70 -4.95
N GLU A 125 -13.79 12.39 -6.20
CA GLU A 125 -12.40 12.33 -6.64
C GLU A 125 -11.78 13.73 -6.58
N LEU A 126 -10.94 13.97 -5.56
CA LEU A 126 -10.21 15.23 -5.44
C LEU A 126 -9.10 15.28 -6.50
N GLN A 127 -8.95 16.42 -7.16
CA GLN A 127 -7.81 16.68 -8.04
C GLN A 127 -6.49 16.54 -7.27
N GLU A 128 -5.44 16.02 -7.91
CA GLU A 128 -4.15 15.79 -7.22
C GLU A 128 -3.50 17.07 -6.68
N SER A 129 -3.75 18.20 -7.33
CA SER A 129 -3.35 19.53 -6.84
C SER A 129 -4.01 19.85 -5.50
N ALA A 130 -5.29 19.52 -5.34
CA ALA A 130 -6.04 19.71 -4.10
C ALA A 130 -5.57 18.74 -3.01
N LYS A 131 -5.36 17.45 -3.34
CA LYS A 131 -4.80 16.46 -2.39
C LYS A 131 -3.42 16.86 -1.88
N THR A 132 -2.54 17.30 -2.78
CA THR A 132 -1.18 17.75 -2.42
C THR A 132 -1.24 18.97 -1.50
N LYS A 133 -2.09 19.96 -1.83
CA LYS A 133 -2.27 21.16 -1.01
C LYS A 133 -2.85 20.83 0.37
N LEU A 134 -3.80 19.91 0.43
CA LEU A 134 -4.39 19.42 1.68
C LEU A 134 -3.35 18.70 2.54
N ARG A 135 -2.57 17.79 1.95
CA ARG A 135 -1.50 17.04 2.64
C ARG A 135 -0.44 17.97 3.24
N LEU A 136 0.00 18.99 2.48
CA LEU A 136 0.95 19.98 2.98
C LEU A 136 0.37 20.78 4.16
N LYS A 137 -0.87 21.26 4.03
CA LYS A 137 -1.52 22.01 5.11
C LYS A 137 -1.72 21.17 6.37
N LEU A 138 -2.21 19.94 6.23
CA LEU A 138 -2.40 19.01 7.35
C LEU A 138 -1.06 18.66 7.99
N GLY A 139 -0.04 18.33 7.20
CA GLY A 139 1.31 18.03 7.70
C GLY A 139 1.93 19.19 8.48
N ASP A 140 1.75 20.43 8.01
CA ASP A 140 2.23 21.62 8.71
C ASP A 140 1.52 21.85 10.04
N VAL A 141 0.20 21.67 10.08
CA VAL A 141 -0.60 21.81 11.30
C VAL A 141 -0.23 20.71 12.31
N ILE A 142 -0.20 19.44 11.88
CA ILE A 142 0.19 18.29 12.71
C ILE A 142 1.59 18.51 13.30
N ARG A 143 2.56 18.92 12.49
CA ARG A 143 3.92 19.19 12.95
C ARG A 143 3.96 20.29 14.02
N LYS A 144 3.26 21.40 13.81
CA LYS A 144 3.21 22.52 14.78
C LYS A 144 2.53 22.11 16.08
N LEU A 145 1.47 21.32 16.00
CA LEU A 145 0.74 20.83 17.17
C LEU A 145 1.56 19.79 17.94
N SER A 146 2.18 18.82 17.26
CA SER A 146 3.07 17.81 17.88
C SER A 146 4.21 18.46 18.66
N GLN A 147 4.89 19.45 18.05
CA GLN A 147 6.00 20.16 18.70
C GLN A 147 5.59 20.93 19.96
N LYS A 148 4.34 21.40 20.04
CA LYS A 148 3.89 22.30 21.10
C LYS A 148 3.05 21.62 22.19
N TYR A 149 2.33 20.55 21.83
CA TYR A 149 1.31 19.94 22.68
C TYR A 149 1.41 18.41 22.76
N GLY A 150 2.31 17.79 22.00
CA GLY A 150 2.43 16.33 21.91
C GLY A 150 1.34 15.69 21.06
N ASP A 151 1.51 14.40 20.77
CA ASP A 151 0.70 13.71 19.75
C ASP A 151 -0.76 13.48 20.16
N GLN A 152 -1.06 13.41 21.47
CA GLN A 152 -2.42 13.19 21.97
C GLN A 152 -3.37 14.33 21.60
N VAL A 153 -2.92 15.59 21.73
CA VAL A 153 -3.74 16.77 21.42
C VAL A 153 -4.03 16.88 19.91
N ILE A 154 -3.18 16.31 19.06
CA ILE A 154 -3.41 16.26 17.62
C ILE A 154 -4.59 15.35 17.30
N VAL A 155 -4.64 14.19 17.95
CA VAL A 155 -5.73 13.23 17.76
C VAL A 155 -7.05 13.88 18.16
N ASP A 156 -7.09 14.54 19.31
CA ASP A 156 -8.31 15.22 19.80
C ASP A 156 -8.77 16.32 18.80
N VAL A 157 -7.85 17.16 18.32
CA VAL A 157 -8.17 18.20 17.33
C VAL A 157 -8.64 17.62 16.00
N LEU A 158 -8.06 16.50 15.54
CA LEU A 158 -8.49 15.85 14.31
C LEU A 158 -9.88 15.20 14.47
N VAL A 159 -10.18 14.63 15.65
CA VAL A 159 -11.51 14.11 15.97
C VAL A 159 -12.54 15.24 15.97
N ASP A 160 -12.27 16.37 16.63
CA ASP A 160 -13.16 17.54 16.64
C ASP A 160 -13.44 18.05 15.22
N ILE A 161 -12.41 18.15 14.37
CA ILE A 161 -12.57 18.53 12.96
C ILE A 161 -13.42 17.49 12.20
N MET A 162 -13.20 16.20 12.47
CA MET A 162 -14.00 15.16 11.82
C MET A 162 -15.48 15.22 12.24
N GLU A 163 -15.77 15.44 13.53
CA GLU A 163 -17.14 15.61 14.04
C GLU A 163 -17.82 16.86 13.45
N GLU A 164 -17.09 17.96 13.30
CA GLU A 164 -17.65 19.21 12.75
C GLU A 164 -18.02 19.08 11.25
N TYR A 165 -17.24 18.32 10.48
CA TYR A 165 -17.46 18.16 9.04
C TYR A 165 -18.26 16.90 8.67
N PHE A 166 -18.32 15.91 9.56
CA PHE A 166 -19.07 14.66 9.38
C PHE A 166 -19.93 14.34 10.62
N PRO A 167 -20.92 15.18 10.97
CA PRO A 167 -21.60 15.14 12.26
C PRO A 167 -22.53 13.94 12.50
N ASN A 168 -22.56 12.93 11.60
CA ASN A 168 -23.50 11.80 11.68
C ASN A 168 -22.92 10.46 11.19
N THR A 169 -21.60 10.24 11.29
CA THR A 169 -20.99 8.91 11.13
C THR A 169 -20.72 8.23 12.45
#